data_AF-A0A892I9E8-F1
#
_entry.id   AF-A0A892I9E8-F1
#
_cell.length_a   1.000
_cell.length_b   1.000
_cell.length_c   1.000
_cell.angle_alpha   90.00
_cell.angle_beta   90.00
_cell.angle_gamma   90.00
#
_symmetry.space_group_name_H-M   'P 1'
#
loop_
_entity.id
_entity.type
_entity.pdbx_description
1 polymer ?
#
loop_
_entity_poly.entity_id
_entity_poly.type
_entity_poly.pdbx_seq_one_letter_code
_entity_poly.pdbx_strand_id
1 'polypeptide(L)'
;MSETIRNVQPVVVNLGKEGAGELVPSRYAVRIGDVDVVLISDGVLPLPTSTMSTNVSEADRNAWFDGRFLQRDMFDWALNVALVRSGDRLILIDSGVGDGFEYFTRAGQSMMRLESAGIDLAAITDIVITHMHMDHVGGLNLDGVQGKLRPDVRIHVSAAEVEFWKNPDFSKTVMPEAVPPALRDAAARFAKRYAENIVQFDRTVQVAPGVSARVTGGHTPGHCVVDVASNGEKLTFVGDAIFEVNFDHPDWQNGFEHDPQASVDVRIALLEEAADTGALLAAAHVAFPSIGHIARNGDGFRFVPVLWDY
;
A
#
# COMPACT_ATOMS: atom_id res chain seq x y z
N MET A 1 3.96 30.31 -5.34
CA MET A 1 4.01 29.82 -3.96
C MET A 1 5.02 30.63 -3.17
N SER A 2 4.78 30.86 -1.88
CA SER A 2 5.81 31.42 -0.99
C SER A 2 6.94 30.40 -0.83
N GLU A 3 8.20 30.83 -0.78
CA GLU A 3 9.39 30.00 -0.50
C GLU A 3 9.31 29.21 0.85
N THR A 4 8.22 29.35 1.59
CA THR A 4 8.02 28.84 2.94
C THR A 4 7.21 27.54 3.03
N ILE A 5 6.45 27.14 2.00
CA ILE A 5 5.75 25.84 2.02
C ILE A 5 6.79 24.74 1.73
N ARG A 6 7.06 23.91 2.74
CA ARG A 6 7.98 22.77 2.66
C ARG A 6 7.23 21.52 3.08
N ASN A 7 7.53 20.41 2.42
CA ASN A 7 7.12 19.09 2.93
C ASN A 7 7.67 18.92 4.36
N VAL A 8 6.86 18.30 5.23
CA VAL A 8 7.20 18.11 6.65
C VAL A 8 8.59 17.48 6.77
N GLN A 9 9.47 18.15 7.52
CA GLN A 9 10.81 17.62 7.78
C GLN A 9 10.77 16.74 9.03
N PRO A 10 11.16 15.46 8.94
CA PRO A 10 11.19 14.60 10.11
C PRO A 10 12.29 15.05 11.08
N VAL A 11 12.08 14.77 12.37
CA VAL A 11 13.13 14.91 13.38
C VAL A 11 14.16 13.81 13.16
N VAL A 12 15.37 14.18 12.73
CA VAL A 12 16.49 13.25 12.48
C VAL A 12 17.49 13.18 13.63
N VAL A 13 17.36 14.07 14.62
CA VAL A 13 18.18 14.02 15.84
C VAL A 13 17.67 12.93 16.75
N ASN A 14 18.58 12.12 17.29
CA ASN A 14 18.23 11.12 18.29
C ASN A 14 17.82 11.83 19.59
N LEU A 15 16.54 11.76 19.93
CA LEU A 15 16.01 12.29 21.19
C LEU A 15 16.01 11.24 22.32
N GLY A 16 16.22 9.96 21.97
CA GLY A 16 16.24 8.83 22.89
C GLY A 16 17.64 8.40 23.31
N LYS A 17 17.72 7.34 24.12
CA LYS A 17 19.00 6.66 24.38
C LYS A 17 19.49 6.00 23.09
N GLU A 18 20.81 5.92 22.92
CA GLU A 18 21.40 5.15 21.82
C GLU A 18 20.89 3.71 21.85
N GLY A 19 20.43 3.20 20.70
CA GLY A 19 19.84 1.87 20.58
C GLY A 19 18.37 1.73 21.00
N ALA A 20 17.66 2.81 21.34
CA ALA A 20 16.24 2.76 21.75
C ALA A 20 15.24 2.49 20.59
N GLY A 21 15.71 2.20 19.38
CA GLY A 21 14.86 1.99 18.19
C GLY A 21 14.40 3.29 17.54
N GLU A 22 13.28 3.23 16.82
CA GLU A 22 12.67 4.40 16.18
C GLU A 22 12.19 5.43 17.20
N LEU A 23 12.25 6.72 16.83
CA LEU A 23 11.79 7.82 17.69
C LEU A 23 10.31 7.69 18.07
N VAL A 24 9.49 7.23 17.13
CA VAL A 24 8.08 6.89 17.33
C VAL A 24 7.83 5.51 16.73
N PRO A 25 6.98 4.66 17.34
CA PRO A 25 6.59 3.41 16.73
C PRO A 25 5.87 3.67 15.40
N SER A 26 6.43 3.20 14.29
CA SER A 26 5.86 3.36 12.95
C SER A 26 4.77 2.34 12.65
N ARG A 27 3.86 2.13 13.62
CA ARG A 27 2.78 1.14 13.56
C ARG A 27 1.55 1.59 14.34
N TYR A 28 0.37 1.24 13.83
CA TYR A 28 -0.91 1.57 14.44
C TYR A 28 -1.85 0.38 14.37
N ALA A 29 -2.50 0.05 15.48
CA ALA A 29 -3.33 -1.14 15.60
C ALA A 29 -4.81 -0.77 15.77
N VAL A 30 -5.68 -1.53 15.11
CA VAL A 30 -7.13 -1.49 15.28
C VAL A 30 -7.68 -2.90 15.40
N ARG A 31 -8.90 -3.01 15.90
CA ARG A 31 -9.64 -4.27 15.98
C ARG A 31 -10.87 -4.19 15.08
N ILE A 32 -11.11 -5.23 14.28
CA ILE A 32 -12.31 -5.40 13.46
C ILE A 32 -13.02 -6.65 13.96
N GLY A 33 -14.06 -6.51 14.78
CA GLY A 33 -14.67 -7.63 15.50
C GLY A 33 -13.63 -8.43 16.28
N ASP A 34 -13.38 -9.68 15.88
CA ASP A 34 -12.38 -10.56 16.51
C ASP A 34 -11.00 -10.56 15.81
N VAL A 35 -10.81 -9.74 14.76
CA VAL A 35 -9.58 -9.73 13.95
C VAL A 35 -8.73 -8.50 14.24
N ASP A 36 -7.49 -8.71 14.67
CA ASP A 36 -6.51 -7.63 14.86
C ASP A 36 -5.90 -7.21 13.52
N VAL A 37 -5.78 -5.90 13.30
CA VAL A 37 -5.11 -5.31 12.14
C VAL A 37 -4.07 -4.31 12.63
N VAL A 38 -2.84 -4.43 12.14
CA VAL A 38 -1.74 -3.50 12.44
C VAL A 38 -1.21 -2.94 11.13
N LEU A 39 -1.40 -1.65 10.90
CA LEU A 39 -0.76 -0.92 9.82
C LEU A 39 0.67 -0.59 10.24
N ILE A 40 1.63 -0.85 9.37
CA ILE A 40 3.05 -0.60 9.58
C ILE A 40 3.52 0.27 8.42
N SER A 41 4.09 1.42 8.72
CA SER A 41 4.70 2.23 7.67
C SER A 41 5.96 1.52 7.16
N ASP A 42 6.19 1.48 5.85
CA ASP A 42 7.49 1.17 5.25
C ASP A 42 8.35 2.43 5.09
N GLY A 43 7.71 3.61 5.18
CA GLY A 43 8.34 4.91 5.06
C GLY A 43 7.60 5.80 4.07
N VAL A 44 8.35 6.63 3.34
CA VAL A 44 7.81 7.49 2.28
C VAL A 44 8.71 7.52 1.05
N LEU A 45 8.08 7.68 -0.11
CA LEU A 45 8.69 7.68 -1.43
C LEU A 45 8.47 9.03 -2.13
N PRO A 46 9.53 9.83 -2.41
CA PRO A 46 9.35 11.09 -3.13
C PRO A 46 9.09 10.84 -4.62
N LEU A 47 8.04 11.45 -5.16
CA LEU A 47 7.69 11.38 -6.59
C LEU A 47 7.36 12.74 -7.21
N PRO A 48 7.56 12.88 -8.54
CA PRO A 48 7.12 14.07 -9.26
C PRO A 48 5.60 14.22 -9.19
N THR A 49 5.09 15.41 -8.92
CA THR A 49 3.62 15.62 -8.84
C THR A 49 2.90 15.26 -10.13
N SER A 50 3.57 15.34 -11.27
CA SER A 50 3.02 15.00 -12.58
C SER A 50 2.59 13.53 -12.71
N THR A 51 3.11 12.63 -11.88
CA THR A 51 2.70 11.22 -11.89
C THR A 51 1.40 10.97 -11.13
N MET A 52 0.97 11.89 -10.27
CA MET A 52 -0.24 11.72 -9.43
C MET A 52 -1.53 11.91 -10.23
N SER A 53 -1.49 12.76 -11.27
CA SER A 53 -2.70 13.22 -11.97
C SER A 53 -2.39 13.49 -13.45
N THR A 54 -2.48 12.45 -14.26
CA THR A 54 -2.03 12.45 -15.66
C THR A 54 -3.06 13.01 -16.64
N ASN A 55 -4.32 13.06 -16.24
CA ASN A 55 -5.46 13.49 -17.05
C ASN A 55 -5.95 14.92 -16.77
N VAL A 56 -5.20 15.72 -15.98
CA VAL A 56 -5.60 17.08 -15.60
C VAL A 56 -4.55 18.12 -15.92
N SER A 57 -4.97 19.39 -15.95
CA SER A 57 -4.04 20.49 -16.19
C SER A 57 -3.07 20.66 -15.01
N GLU A 58 -1.87 21.15 -15.30
CA GLU A 58 -0.90 21.51 -14.25
C GLU A 58 -1.47 22.58 -13.30
N ALA A 59 -2.32 23.48 -13.78
CA ALA A 59 -2.94 24.51 -12.95
C ALA A 59 -3.88 23.91 -11.90
N ASP A 60 -4.74 22.96 -12.29
CA ASP A 60 -5.66 22.27 -11.38
C ASP A 60 -4.91 21.40 -10.38
N ARG A 61 -3.91 20.64 -10.86
CA ARG A 61 -3.00 19.87 -10.00
C ARG A 61 -2.35 20.78 -8.95
N ASN A 62 -1.75 21.88 -9.39
CA ASN A 62 -1.07 22.82 -8.50
C ASN A 62 -2.01 23.45 -7.47
N ALA A 63 -3.26 23.74 -7.85
CA ALA A 63 -4.26 24.25 -6.92
C ALA A 63 -4.61 23.22 -5.82
N TRP A 64 -4.71 21.94 -6.16
CA TRP A 64 -4.89 20.88 -5.17
C TRP A 64 -3.69 20.78 -4.22
N PHE A 65 -2.46 20.73 -4.73
CA PHE A 65 -1.25 20.70 -3.89
C PHE A 65 -1.13 21.92 -2.97
N ASP A 66 -1.47 23.11 -3.45
CA ASP A 66 -1.51 24.33 -2.63
C ASP A 66 -2.50 24.20 -1.45
N GLY A 67 -3.70 23.67 -1.72
CA GLY A 67 -4.73 23.41 -0.70
C GLY A 67 -4.31 22.37 0.34
N ARG A 68 -3.33 21.54 0.00
CA ARG A 68 -2.74 20.51 0.88
C ARG A 68 -1.44 20.96 1.56
N PHE A 69 -0.98 22.19 1.32
CA PHE A 69 0.29 22.73 1.81
C PHE A 69 1.50 21.86 1.39
N LEU A 70 1.45 21.31 0.18
CA LEU A 70 2.49 20.45 -0.38
C LEU A 70 3.26 21.16 -1.49
N GLN A 71 4.48 20.69 -1.78
CA GLN A 71 5.27 21.20 -2.90
C GLN A 71 4.67 20.79 -4.26
N ARG A 72 4.92 21.59 -5.30
CA ARG A 72 4.34 21.40 -6.65
C ARG A 72 5.22 20.57 -7.58
N ASP A 73 6.49 20.40 -7.29
CA ASP A 73 7.44 19.63 -8.08
C ASP A 73 7.53 18.18 -7.59
N MET A 74 7.63 17.99 -6.28
CA MET A 74 7.77 16.69 -5.64
C MET A 74 6.87 16.56 -4.41
N PHE A 75 6.38 15.35 -4.16
CA PHE A 75 5.63 15.03 -2.95
C PHE A 75 5.99 13.64 -2.43
N ASP A 76 5.77 13.43 -1.14
CA ASP A 76 6.05 12.15 -0.48
C ASP A 76 4.80 11.25 -0.56
N TRP A 77 4.88 10.12 -1.25
CA TRP A 77 3.92 9.02 -1.10
C TRP A 77 4.18 8.27 0.20
N ALA A 78 3.13 8.08 0.99
CA ALA A 78 3.19 7.15 2.10
C ALA A 78 3.37 5.72 1.58
N LEU A 79 4.02 4.87 2.36
CA LEU A 79 4.13 3.44 2.10
C LEU A 79 3.66 2.71 3.35
N ASN A 80 2.62 1.90 3.23
CA ASN A 80 2.05 1.16 4.34
C ASN A 80 1.83 -0.31 3.96
N VAL A 81 2.20 -1.20 4.88
CA VAL A 81 1.85 -2.63 4.84
C VAL A 81 0.92 -2.95 6.01
N ALA A 82 0.25 -4.09 5.97
CA ALA A 82 -0.63 -4.49 7.06
C ALA A 82 -0.29 -5.89 7.59
N LEU A 83 -0.37 -6.07 8.90
CA LEU A 83 -0.31 -7.37 9.56
C LEU A 83 -1.67 -7.67 10.18
N VAL A 84 -2.23 -8.81 9.84
CA VAL A 84 -3.57 -9.23 10.27
C VAL A 84 -3.47 -10.52 11.06
N ARG A 85 -4.05 -10.55 12.26
CA ARG A 85 -4.17 -11.77 13.08
C ARG A 85 -5.63 -12.19 13.17
N SER A 86 -5.93 -13.37 12.63
CA SER A 86 -7.25 -13.99 12.72
C SER A 86 -7.11 -15.46 13.15
N GLY A 87 -7.59 -15.78 14.36
CA GLY A 87 -7.41 -17.11 14.93
C GLY A 87 -5.92 -17.48 15.08
N ASP A 88 -5.53 -18.59 14.46
CA ASP A 88 -4.15 -19.09 14.42
C ASP A 88 -3.32 -18.55 13.24
N ARG A 89 -3.92 -17.68 12.41
CA ARG A 89 -3.29 -17.10 11.21
C ARG A 89 -2.68 -15.75 11.52
N LEU A 90 -1.46 -15.56 11.04
CA LEU A 90 -0.76 -14.29 11.02
C LEU A 90 -0.42 -13.97 9.57
N ILE A 91 -1.05 -12.94 9.04
CA ILE A 91 -1.11 -12.65 7.62
C ILE A 91 -0.44 -11.31 7.36
N LEU A 92 0.61 -11.30 6.54
CA LEU A 92 1.21 -10.06 6.06
C LEU A 92 0.55 -9.66 4.73
N ILE A 93 0.14 -8.41 4.58
CA ILE A 93 -0.39 -7.83 3.35
C ILE A 93 0.66 -6.85 2.84
N ASP A 94 1.24 -7.17 1.69
CA ASP A 94 2.41 -6.51 1.08
C ASP A 94 3.65 -6.44 1.99
N SER A 95 4.76 -5.97 1.44
CA SER A 95 6.07 -6.04 2.07
C SER A 95 6.95 -4.79 1.91
N GLY A 96 6.44 -3.71 1.34
CA GLY A 96 7.21 -2.47 1.20
C GLY A 96 8.29 -2.54 0.11
N VAL A 97 9.10 -1.49 0.03
CA VAL A 97 10.12 -1.25 -1.03
C VAL A 97 11.34 -2.15 -0.92
N GLY A 98 11.70 -2.57 0.28
CA GLY A 98 12.98 -3.27 0.53
C GLY A 98 14.17 -2.46 0.01
N ASP A 99 15.05 -3.12 -0.75
CA ASP A 99 16.26 -2.54 -1.34
C ASP A 99 16.03 -1.94 -2.74
N GLY A 100 14.78 -1.72 -3.12
CA GLY A 100 14.36 -1.38 -4.48
C GLY A 100 15.08 -0.18 -5.11
N PHE A 101 15.54 0.78 -4.30
CA PHE A 101 16.41 1.86 -4.75
C PHE A 101 17.38 2.32 -3.66
N GLU A 102 18.68 2.31 -3.98
CA GLU A 102 19.78 2.70 -3.09
C GLU A 102 19.64 4.14 -2.54
N TYR A 103 18.94 5.01 -3.25
CA TYR A 103 18.75 6.42 -2.89
C TYR A 103 17.50 6.69 -2.05
N PHE A 104 16.59 5.72 -1.87
CA PHE A 104 15.42 5.88 -1.01
C PHE A 104 15.74 5.53 0.44
N THR A 105 16.42 6.46 1.11
CA THR A 105 16.82 6.33 2.52
C THR A 105 15.66 6.47 3.52
N ARG A 106 14.47 6.85 3.05
CA ARG A 106 13.26 7.10 3.86
C ARG A 106 12.20 6.01 3.71
N ALA A 107 12.52 4.90 3.04
CA ALA A 107 11.63 3.76 2.78
C ALA A 107 12.34 2.41 3.09
N GLY A 108 11.68 1.28 2.81
CA GLY A 108 12.27 -0.06 2.93
C GLY A 108 12.41 -0.55 4.38
N GLN A 109 11.66 0.04 5.32
CA GLN A 109 11.80 -0.22 6.75
C GLN A 109 10.85 -1.30 7.29
N SER A 110 9.87 -1.77 6.50
CA SER A 110 8.80 -2.68 6.94
C SER A 110 9.31 -3.95 7.62
N MET A 111 10.26 -4.68 7.02
CA MET A 111 10.82 -5.92 7.60
C MET A 111 11.52 -5.66 8.94
N MET A 112 12.33 -4.62 9.02
CA MET A 112 12.97 -4.19 10.27
C MET A 112 11.91 -3.78 11.32
N ARG A 113 10.83 -3.10 10.91
CA ARG A 113 9.76 -2.64 11.79
C ARG A 113 8.90 -3.77 12.34
N LEU A 114 8.69 -4.84 11.56
CA LEU A 114 8.09 -6.09 12.05
C LEU A 114 8.96 -6.69 13.17
N GLU A 115 10.25 -6.89 12.90
CA GLU A 115 11.18 -7.47 13.87
C GLU A 115 11.33 -6.61 15.14
N SER A 116 11.44 -5.27 14.99
CA SER A 116 11.58 -4.34 16.13
C SER A 116 10.30 -4.21 16.95
N ALA A 117 9.15 -4.52 16.37
CA ALA A 117 7.88 -4.67 17.09
C ALA A 117 7.76 -6.04 17.80
N GLY A 118 8.77 -6.91 17.71
CA GLY A 118 8.77 -8.25 18.31
C GLY A 118 7.98 -9.27 17.50
N ILE A 119 7.67 -8.99 16.24
CA ILE A 119 7.01 -9.93 15.34
C ILE A 119 8.07 -10.76 14.63
N ASP A 120 8.12 -12.05 14.95
CA ASP A 120 8.97 -13.01 14.26
C ASP A 120 8.42 -13.30 12.87
N LEU A 121 9.25 -13.15 11.84
CA LEU A 121 8.87 -13.47 10.46
C LEU A 121 8.51 -14.95 10.28
N ALA A 122 9.06 -15.85 11.11
CA ALA A 122 8.71 -17.26 11.10
C ALA A 122 7.27 -17.52 11.58
N ALA A 123 6.64 -16.58 12.29
CA ALA A 123 5.26 -16.70 12.73
C ALA A 123 4.25 -16.39 11.60
N ILE A 124 4.67 -15.71 10.53
CA ILE A 124 3.81 -15.35 9.40
C ILE A 124 3.38 -16.62 8.67
N THR A 125 2.08 -16.93 8.72
CA THR A 125 1.50 -18.13 8.12
C THR A 125 1.21 -17.94 6.64
N ASP A 126 0.77 -16.73 6.30
CA ASP A 126 0.27 -16.38 4.99
C ASP A 126 0.75 -14.96 4.63
N ILE A 127 0.96 -14.72 3.34
CA ILE A 127 1.26 -13.40 2.79
C ILE A 127 0.27 -13.16 1.66
N VAL A 128 -0.35 -11.99 1.60
CA VAL A 128 -1.15 -11.56 0.44
C VAL A 128 -0.40 -10.44 -0.25
N ILE A 129 -0.16 -10.60 -1.55
CA ILE A 129 0.42 -9.53 -2.37
C ILE A 129 -0.72 -8.89 -3.14
N THR A 130 -1.00 -7.62 -2.88
CA THR A 130 -2.05 -6.87 -3.57
C THR A 130 -1.76 -6.82 -5.07
N HIS A 131 -0.51 -6.52 -5.41
CA HIS A 131 0.08 -6.57 -6.75
C HIS A 131 1.61 -6.59 -6.65
N MET A 132 2.32 -6.92 -7.73
CA MET A 132 3.77 -7.19 -7.70
C MET A 132 4.64 -5.98 -8.06
N HIS A 133 4.17 -4.75 -7.81
CA HIS A 133 5.07 -3.60 -7.86
C HIS A 133 6.16 -3.69 -6.80
N MET A 134 7.29 -3.04 -7.09
CA MET A 134 8.50 -3.11 -6.30
C MET A 134 8.28 -2.67 -4.85
N ASP A 135 7.42 -1.70 -4.60
CA ASP A 135 7.04 -1.21 -3.28
C ASP A 135 6.06 -2.09 -2.51
N HIS A 136 5.66 -3.21 -3.10
CA HIS A 136 4.78 -4.21 -2.46
C HIS A 136 5.49 -5.55 -2.27
N VAL A 137 6.40 -5.94 -3.16
CA VAL A 137 7.18 -7.19 -3.05
C VAL A 137 8.64 -6.98 -2.61
N GLY A 138 9.09 -5.73 -2.54
CA GLY A 138 10.49 -5.38 -2.34
C GLY A 138 11.05 -5.84 -1.00
N GLY A 139 10.30 -5.72 0.09
CA GLY A 139 10.76 -6.22 1.40
C GLY A 139 10.99 -7.73 1.41
N LEU A 140 10.22 -8.50 0.64
CA LEU A 140 10.44 -9.94 0.48
C LEU A 140 11.66 -10.28 -0.39
N ASN A 141 12.08 -9.36 -1.25
CA ASN A 141 13.25 -9.51 -2.09
C ASN A 141 14.57 -9.24 -1.36
N LEU A 142 14.53 -8.69 -0.14
CA LEU A 142 15.70 -8.48 0.70
C LEU A 142 16.43 -9.80 0.98
N ASP A 143 17.75 -9.70 1.03
CA ASP A 143 18.61 -10.83 1.37
C ASP A 143 18.33 -11.32 2.80
N GLY A 144 18.34 -12.64 2.96
CA GLY A 144 18.04 -13.31 4.23
C GLY A 144 16.56 -13.40 4.62
N VAL A 145 15.66 -12.55 4.10
CA VAL A 145 14.23 -12.54 4.49
C VAL A 145 13.56 -13.88 4.22
N GLN A 146 13.76 -14.49 3.05
CA GLN A 146 13.21 -15.81 2.74
C GLN A 146 13.60 -16.89 3.76
N GLY A 147 14.85 -16.84 4.26
CA GLY A 147 15.34 -17.81 5.25
C GLY A 147 14.81 -17.57 6.66
N LYS A 148 14.21 -16.41 6.93
CA LYS A 148 13.55 -16.08 8.21
C LYS A 148 12.06 -16.43 8.22
N LEU A 149 11.44 -16.55 7.04
CA LEU A 149 10.06 -17.03 6.93
C LEU A 149 9.98 -18.52 7.24
N ARG A 150 8.80 -18.98 7.67
CA ARG A 150 8.55 -20.42 7.79
C ARG A 150 8.58 -21.09 6.40
N PRO A 151 9.08 -22.34 6.29
CA PRO A 151 9.23 -23.01 5.00
C PRO A 151 7.91 -23.21 4.22
N ASP A 152 6.81 -23.41 4.94
CA ASP A 152 5.47 -23.65 4.41
C ASP A 152 4.61 -22.38 4.32
N VAL A 153 5.22 -21.19 4.36
CA VAL A 153 4.51 -19.93 4.17
C VAL A 153 3.76 -19.95 2.84
N ARG A 154 2.50 -19.53 2.84
CA ARG A 154 1.65 -19.45 1.65
C ARG A 154 1.60 -18.01 1.17
N ILE A 155 2.01 -17.75 -0.07
CA ILE A 155 1.99 -16.41 -0.64
C ILE A 155 0.90 -16.33 -1.70
N HIS A 156 -0.22 -15.70 -1.34
CA HIS A 156 -1.39 -15.56 -2.18
C HIS A 156 -1.19 -14.41 -3.16
N VAL A 157 -1.22 -14.71 -4.45
CA VAL A 157 -1.07 -13.75 -5.54
C VAL A 157 -2.13 -14.05 -6.59
N SER A 158 -2.74 -13.05 -7.21
CA SER A 158 -3.72 -13.36 -8.24
C SER A 158 -3.06 -13.99 -9.47
N ALA A 159 -3.76 -14.92 -10.13
CA ALA A 159 -3.25 -15.58 -11.33
C ALA A 159 -3.00 -14.58 -12.47
N ALA A 160 -3.87 -13.57 -12.58
CA ALA A 160 -3.73 -12.48 -13.55
C ALA A 160 -2.47 -11.63 -13.28
N GLU A 161 -2.09 -11.45 -12.02
CA GLU A 161 -0.88 -10.71 -11.66
C GLU A 161 0.38 -11.48 -12.06
N VAL A 162 0.43 -12.77 -11.71
CA VAL A 162 1.56 -13.64 -12.08
C VAL A 162 1.71 -13.73 -13.60
N GLU A 163 0.62 -13.79 -14.35
CA GLU A 163 0.66 -13.79 -15.81
C GLU A 163 1.14 -12.44 -16.37
N PHE A 164 0.61 -11.32 -15.86
CA PHE A 164 0.96 -9.99 -16.31
C PHE A 164 2.48 -9.72 -16.21
N TRP A 165 3.10 -10.09 -15.09
CA TRP A 165 4.53 -9.84 -14.86
C TRP A 165 5.49 -10.70 -15.69
N LYS A 166 5.00 -11.68 -16.46
CA LYS A 166 5.83 -12.36 -17.47
C LYS A 166 6.18 -11.42 -18.62
N ASN A 167 5.22 -10.59 -19.06
CA ASN A 167 5.38 -9.66 -20.17
C ASN A 167 4.57 -8.37 -19.91
N PRO A 168 4.93 -7.56 -18.91
CA PRO A 168 4.11 -6.42 -18.54
C PRO A 168 4.08 -5.34 -19.63
N ASP A 169 2.91 -4.77 -19.85
CA ASP A 169 2.65 -3.68 -20.79
C ASP A 169 2.52 -2.36 -20.03
N PHE A 170 3.44 -1.42 -20.30
CA PHE A 170 3.48 -0.09 -19.70
C PHE A 170 2.94 1.00 -20.64
N SER A 171 2.37 0.64 -21.80
CA SER A 171 1.99 1.58 -22.86
C SER A 171 0.99 2.66 -22.45
N LYS A 172 0.19 2.41 -21.42
CA LYS A 172 -0.80 3.34 -20.86
C LYS A 172 -0.31 4.09 -19.60
N THR A 173 0.88 3.76 -19.10
CA THR A 173 1.44 4.35 -17.89
C THR A 173 2.22 5.63 -18.20
N VAL A 174 2.34 6.52 -17.21
CA VAL A 174 3.12 7.76 -17.25
C VAL A 174 3.99 7.83 -15.99
N MET A 175 5.14 7.16 -16.06
CA MET A 175 6.08 7.04 -14.94
C MET A 175 7.51 7.46 -15.36
N PRO A 176 8.39 7.84 -14.41
CA PRO A 176 9.79 8.13 -14.71
C PRO A 176 10.48 6.95 -15.40
N GLU A 177 11.43 7.23 -16.30
CA GLU A 177 12.08 6.22 -17.16
C GLU A 177 12.74 5.06 -16.39
N ALA A 178 13.23 5.32 -15.18
CA ALA A 178 13.86 4.32 -14.32
C ALA A 178 12.87 3.34 -13.67
N VAL A 179 11.57 3.65 -13.62
CA VAL A 179 10.57 2.88 -12.88
C VAL A 179 10.21 1.55 -13.58
N PRO A 180 9.84 1.49 -14.88
CA PRO A 180 9.46 0.22 -15.50
C PRO A 180 10.52 -0.90 -15.38
N PRO A 181 11.83 -0.62 -15.58
CA PRO A 181 12.88 -1.62 -15.34
C PRO A 181 12.93 -2.12 -13.90
N ALA A 182 12.78 -1.22 -12.91
CA ALA A 182 12.80 -1.57 -11.49
C ALA A 182 11.60 -2.46 -11.12
N LEU A 183 10.40 -2.14 -11.62
CA LEU A 183 9.20 -2.95 -11.43
C LEU A 183 9.39 -4.36 -12.02
N ARG A 184 9.93 -4.47 -13.24
CA ARG A 184 10.23 -5.77 -13.88
C ARG A 184 11.21 -6.60 -13.06
N ASP A 185 12.29 -5.99 -12.58
CA ASP A 185 13.31 -6.69 -11.79
C ASP A 185 12.73 -7.21 -10.46
N ALA A 186 12.01 -6.35 -9.73
CA ALA A 186 11.43 -6.71 -8.44
C ALA A 186 10.41 -7.85 -8.56
N ALA A 187 9.50 -7.77 -9.54
CA ALA A 187 8.52 -8.80 -9.81
C ALA A 187 9.18 -10.14 -10.20
N ALA A 188 10.20 -10.10 -11.06
CA ALA A 188 10.93 -11.29 -11.50
C ALA A 188 11.75 -11.94 -10.37
N ARG A 189 12.43 -11.13 -9.54
CA ARG A 189 13.14 -11.61 -8.34
C ARG A 189 12.18 -12.29 -7.37
N PHE A 190 11.04 -11.66 -7.09
CA PHE A 190 10.03 -12.20 -6.20
C PHE A 190 9.46 -13.52 -6.73
N ALA A 191 9.01 -13.55 -7.99
CA ALA A 191 8.45 -14.74 -8.61
C ALA A 191 9.43 -15.92 -8.61
N LYS A 192 10.71 -15.64 -8.89
CA LYS A 192 11.77 -16.66 -8.87
C LYS A 192 12.05 -17.16 -7.45
N ARG A 193 12.16 -16.25 -6.49
CA ARG A 193 12.55 -16.56 -5.10
C ARG A 193 11.49 -17.40 -4.41
N TYR A 194 10.21 -17.09 -4.63
CA TYR A 194 9.09 -17.69 -3.93
C TYR A 194 8.23 -18.62 -4.80
N ALA A 195 8.77 -19.12 -5.91
CA ALA A 195 8.04 -19.95 -6.87
C ALA A 195 7.30 -21.14 -6.23
N GLU A 196 7.88 -21.76 -5.20
CA GLU A 196 7.31 -22.91 -4.48
C GLU A 196 6.27 -22.51 -3.41
N ASN A 197 6.27 -21.23 -2.98
CA ASN A 197 5.38 -20.71 -1.95
C ASN A 197 4.16 -19.98 -2.53
N ILE A 198 4.20 -19.57 -3.80
CA ILE A 198 3.13 -18.83 -4.45
C ILE A 198 1.89 -19.73 -4.66
N VAL A 199 0.77 -19.30 -4.11
CA VAL A 199 -0.56 -19.88 -4.28
C VAL A 199 -1.40 -18.92 -5.10
N GLN A 200 -1.67 -19.27 -6.35
CA GLN A 200 -2.45 -18.42 -7.26
C GLN A 200 -3.96 -18.52 -6.98
N PHE A 201 -4.67 -17.41 -7.15
CA PHE A 201 -6.15 -17.36 -7.12
C PHE A 201 -6.71 -16.50 -8.26
N ASP A 202 -7.90 -16.84 -8.76
CA ASP A 202 -8.46 -16.18 -9.95
C ASP A 202 -9.27 -14.92 -9.63
N ARG A 203 -10.25 -15.03 -8.73
CA ARG A 203 -11.21 -13.94 -8.43
C ARG A 203 -11.19 -13.56 -6.96
N THR A 204 -11.38 -14.54 -6.10
CA THR A 204 -11.42 -14.35 -4.64
C THR A 204 -10.81 -15.57 -3.97
N VAL A 205 -10.11 -15.35 -2.85
CA VAL A 205 -9.61 -16.40 -1.98
C VAL A 205 -9.89 -16.05 -0.53
N GLN A 206 -10.39 -17.03 0.24
CA GLN A 206 -10.45 -16.93 1.69
C GLN A 206 -9.08 -17.33 2.25
N VAL A 207 -8.38 -16.41 2.90
CA VAL A 207 -7.04 -16.64 3.46
C VAL A 207 -7.14 -17.24 4.87
N ALA A 208 -8.03 -16.66 5.69
CA ALA A 208 -8.33 -17.07 7.06
C ALA A 208 -9.78 -16.71 7.39
N PRO A 209 -10.39 -17.20 8.50
CA PRO A 209 -11.70 -16.72 8.93
C PRO A 209 -11.75 -15.18 8.98
N GLY A 210 -12.73 -14.58 8.30
CA GLY A 210 -12.88 -13.12 8.26
C GLY A 210 -11.81 -12.37 7.44
N VAL A 211 -10.91 -13.05 6.73
CA VAL A 211 -9.90 -12.41 5.86
C VAL A 211 -9.94 -13.02 4.45
N SER A 212 -10.23 -12.20 3.44
CA SER A 212 -10.29 -12.62 2.03
C SER A 212 -9.63 -11.61 1.11
N ALA A 213 -8.99 -12.07 0.04
CA ALA A 213 -8.49 -11.21 -1.03
C ALA A 213 -9.38 -11.34 -2.28
N ARG A 214 -9.69 -10.23 -2.94
CA ARG A 214 -10.50 -10.19 -4.18
C ARG A 214 -9.85 -9.33 -5.26
N VAL A 215 -9.74 -9.87 -6.46
CA VAL A 215 -9.19 -9.17 -7.63
C VAL A 215 -10.12 -8.04 -8.03
N THR A 216 -9.54 -6.85 -8.18
CA THR A 216 -10.20 -5.66 -8.74
C THR A 216 -9.69 -5.32 -10.13
N GLY A 217 -8.41 -5.57 -10.41
CA GLY A 217 -7.74 -5.07 -11.60
C GLY A 217 -7.58 -3.54 -11.57
N GLY A 218 -7.41 -2.94 -12.75
CA GLY A 218 -7.19 -1.50 -12.91
C GLY A 218 -5.72 -1.15 -12.79
N HIS A 219 -5.25 -0.91 -11.56
CA HIS A 219 -3.88 -0.46 -11.28
C HIS A 219 -2.84 -1.38 -11.91
N THR A 220 -2.95 -2.68 -11.63
CA THR A 220 -2.41 -3.76 -12.47
C THR A 220 -3.57 -4.69 -12.87
N PRO A 221 -3.45 -5.50 -13.94
CA PRO A 221 -4.52 -6.43 -14.32
C PRO A 221 -4.92 -7.42 -13.22
N GLY A 222 -3.97 -7.78 -12.35
CA GLY A 222 -4.18 -8.70 -11.24
C GLY A 222 -4.28 -8.05 -9.87
N HIS A 223 -4.32 -6.72 -9.78
CA HIS A 223 -4.46 -6.00 -8.51
C HIS A 223 -5.64 -6.54 -7.70
N CYS A 224 -5.44 -6.76 -6.41
CA CYS A 224 -6.48 -7.20 -5.48
C CYS A 224 -6.53 -6.35 -4.22
N VAL A 225 -7.70 -6.33 -3.59
CA VAL A 225 -7.91 -5.74 -2.26
C VAL A 225 -8.11 -6.85 -1.23
N VAL A 226 -7.82 -6.55 0.03
CA VAL A 226 -8.00 -7.48 1.15
C VAL A 226 -9.11 -7.00 2.07
N ASP A 227 -10.19 -7.76 2.16
CA ASP A 227 -11.30 -7.53 3.07
C ASP A 227 -11.06 -8.26 4.39
N VAL A 228 -11.15 -7.51 5.49
CA VAL A 228 -11.17 -8.01 6.87
C VAL A 228 -12.57 -7.74 7.43
N ALA A 229 -13.33 -8.78 7.73
CA ALA A 229 -14.69 -8.66 8.22
C ALA A 229 -14.99 -9.65 9.36
N SER A 230 -15.52 -9.15 10.46
CA SER A 230 -15.87 -9.94 11.64
C SER A 230 -16.94 -9.23 12.46
N ASN A 231 -17.91 -9.98 12.99
CA ASN A 231 -18.98 -9.47 13.86
C ASN A 231 -19.75 -8.25 13.31
N GLY A 232 -19.89 -8.16 11.98
CA GLY A 232 -20.58 -7.05 11.30
C GLY A 232 -19.72 -5.81 11.06
N GLU A 233 -18.46 -5.82 11.52
CA GLU A 233 -17.46 -4.79 11.23
C GLU A 233 -16.63 -5.18 10.00
N LYS A 234 -16.15 -4.18 9.26
CA LYS A 234 -15.35 -4.38 8.05
C LYS A 234 -14.26 -3.32 7.91
N LEU A 235 -13.07 -3.77 7.50
CA LEU A 235 -11.98 -2.96 6.97
C LEU A 235 -11.56 -3.54 5.61
N THR A 236 -11.36 -2.68 4.62
CA THR A 236 -10.73 -3.09 3.34
C THR A 236 -9.37 -2.43 3.20
N PHE A 237 -8.32 -3.24 3.08
CA PHE A 237 -7.01 -2.78 2.63
C PHE A 237 -7.00 -2.73 1.10
N VAL A 238 -6.98 -1.52 0.53
CA VAL A 238 -7.23 -1.31 -0.90
C VAL A 238 -5.99 -1.35 -1.78
N GLY A 239 -4.80 -1.59 -1.21
CA GLY A 239 -3.54 -1.49 -1.96
C GLY A 239 -3.42 -0.12 -2.62
N ASP A 240 -3.31 -0.15 -3.95
CA ASP A 240 -3.08 1.01 -4.82
C ASP A 240 -4.32 1.44 -5.60
N ALA A 241 -5.50 0.91 -5.25
CA ALA A 241 -6.73 1.36 -5.90
C ALA A 241 -7.06 2.83 -5.57
N ILE A 242 -6.57 3.36 -4.45
CA ILE A 242 -6.93 4.69 -3.95
C ILE A 242 -5.71 5.41 -3.39
N PHE A 243 -5.50 6.64 -3.86
CA PHE A 243 -4.48 7.57 -3.37
C PHE A 243 -5.13 8.77 -2.68
N GLU A 244 -4.35 9.54 -1.92
CA GLU A 244 -4.83 10.69 -1.14
C GLU A 244 -5.67 11.70 -1.94
N VAL A 245 -5.29 11.98 -3.19
CA VAL A 245 -6.01 12.92 -4.07
C VAL A 245 -7.39 12.42 -4.48
N ASN A 246 -7.59 11.11 -4.45
CA ASN A 246 -8.79 10.47 -4.96
C ASN A 246 -10.01 10.62 -4.05
N PHE A 247 -9.81 11.06 -2.81
CA PHE A 247 -10.94 11.46 -1.98
C PHE A 247 -11.60 12.71 -2.56
N ASP A 248 -10.84 13.73 -2.92
CA ASP A 248 -11.37 14.96 -3.51
C ASP A 248 -11.70 14.79 -5.01
N HIS A 249 -10.87 14.02 -5.71
CA HIS A 249 -10.88 13.86 -7.17
C HIS A 249 -10.76 12.38 -7.57
N PRO A 250 -11.83 11.58 -7.40
CA PRO A 250 -11.78 10.15 -7.70
C PRO A 250 -11.55 9.84 -9.19
N ASP A 251 -11.83 10.79 -10.08
CA ASP A 251 -11.63 10.71 -11.53
C ASP A 251 -10.19 10.98 -12.00
N TRP A 252 -9.31 11.46 -11.11
CA TRP A 252 -7.92 11.74 -11.47
C TRP A 252 -7.11 10.44 -11.62
N GLN A 253 -6.38 10.32 -12.72
CA GLN A 253 -5.63 9.12 -13.08
C GLN A 253 -4.20 9.20 -12.57
N ASN A 254 -3.73 8.09 -12.00
CA ASN A 254 -2.37 7.94 -11.52
C ASN A 254 -1.50 7.34 -12.64
N GLY A 255 -0.30 7.88 -12.83
CA GLY A 255 0.62 7.46 -13.89
C GLY A 255 1.13 6.03 -13.77
N PHE A 256 0.90 5.36 -12.65
CA PHE A 256 1.30 3.97 -12.42
C PHE A 256 0.17 2.97 -12.76
N GLU A 257 -1.00 3.45 -13.19
CA GLU A 257 -2.14 2.61 -13.54
C GLU A 257 -2.00 2.02 -14.95
N HIS A 258 -2.07 0.69 -15.05
CA HIS A 258 -1.98 -0.05 -16.30
C HIS A 258 -3.29 -0.02 -17.11
N ASP A 259 -4.43 0.18 -16.46
CA ASP A 259 -5.68 0.58 -17.10
C ASP A 259 -6.28 1.78 -16.36
N PRO A 260 -5.96 3.02 -16.78
CA PRO A 260 -6.37 4.22 -16.06
C PRO A 260 -7.88 4.39 -15.91
N GLN A 261 -8.67 4.02 -16.94
CA GLN A 261 -10.12 4.13 -16.85
C GLN A 261 -10.71 3.06 -15.92
N ALA A 262 -10.25 1.81 -16.05
CA ALA A 262 -10.71 0.76 -15.14
C ALA A 262 -10.30 1.04 -13.68
N SER A 263 -9.16 1.71 -13.45
CA SER A 263 -8.71 2.11 -12.12
C SER A 263 -9.63 3.16 -11.49
N VAL A 264 -10.07 4.15 -12.28
CA VAL A 264 -11.10 5.12 -11.86
C VAL A 264 -12.41 4.42 -11.48
N ASP A 265 -12.89 3.49 -12.33
CA ASP A 265 -14.14 2.78 -12.07
C ASP A 265 -14.07 1.93 -10.80
N VAL A 266 -12.97 1.20 -10.60
CA VAL A 266 -12.71 0.38 -9.40
C VAL A 266 -12.68 1.24 -8.14
N ARG A 267 -11.93 2.33 -8.17
CA ARG A 267 -11.79 3.26 -7.05
C ARG A 267 -13.12 3.86 -6.63
N ILE A 268 -13.90 4.36 -7.59
CA ILE A 268 -15.21 4.95 -7.31
C ILE A 268 -16.10 3.91 -6.63
N ALA A 269 -16.14 2.68 -7.16
CA ALA A 269 -16.92 1.60 -6.57
C ALA A 269 -16.48 1.29 -5.11
N LEU A 270 -15.17 1.27 -4.83
CA LEU A 270 -14.65 1.05 -3.47
C LEU A 270 -15.00 2.21 -2.52
N LEU A 271 -14.88 3.45 -2.97
CA LEU A 271 -15.23 4.64 -2.18
C LEU A 271 -16.73 4.70 -1.88
N GLU A 272 -17.58 4.38 -2.86
CA GLU A 272 -19.04 4.27 -2.69
C GLU A 272 -19.40 3.16 -1.70
N GLU A 273 -18.81 1.96 -1.86
CA GLU A 273 -19.03 0.83 -0.95
C GLU A 273 -18.70 1.22 0.51
N ALA A 274 -17.54 1.84 0.73
CA ALA A 274 -17.12 2.27 2.06
C ALA A 274 -18.04 3.37 2.63
N ALA A 275 -18.44 4.34 1.80
CA ALA A 275 -19.31 5.43 2.22
C ALA A 275 -20.74 4.96 2.57
N ASP A 276 -21.26 3.98 1.84
CA ASP A 276 -22.62 3.47 2.04
C ASP A 276 -22.73 2.50 3.23
N THR A 277 -21.67 1.72 3.47
CA THR A 277 -21.65 0.72 4.55
C THR A 277 -21.07 1.25 5.86
N GLY A 278 -20.31 2.35 5.80
CA GLY A 278 -19.51 2.83 6.93
C GLY A 278 -18.29 1.96 7.23
N ALA A 279 -17.90 1.05 6.32
CA ALA A 279 -16.70 0.24 6.48
C ALA A 279 -15.44 1.12 6.58
N LEU A 280 -14.44 0.63 7.32
CA LEU A 280 -13.12 1.23 7.35
C LEU A 280 -12.37 0.94 6.05
N LEU A 281 -11.51 1.86 5.68
CA LEU A 281 -10.61 1.77 4.55
C LEU A 281 -9.18 2.00 5.04
N ALA A 282 -8.26 1.18 4.52
CA ALA A 282 -6.83 1.36 4.66
C ALA A 282 -6.16 1.29 3.28
N ALA A 283 -5.19 2.15 2.98
CA ALA A 283 -4.50 2.17 1.68
C ALA A 283 -2.98 2.15 1.83
N ALA A 284 -2.28 1.63 0.82
CA ALA A 284 -0.82 1.62 0.81
C ALA A 284 -0.24 3.05 0.79
N HIS A 285 -0.90 3.98 0.08
CA HIS A 285 -0.37 5.31 -0.22
C HIS A 285 -1.16 6.51 0.33
N VAL A 286 -2.00 6.28 1.35
CA VAL A 286 -2.63 7.35 2.14
C VAL A 286 -1.79 7.61 3.39
N ALA A 287 -1.78 8.86 3.87
CA ALA A 287 -0.93 9.26 4.98
C ALA A 287 -1.14 8.36 6.21
N PHE A 288 -0.04 7.85 6.78
CA PHE A 288 -0.05 6.97 7.95
C PHE A 288 -0.81 7.64 9.13
N PRO A 289 -1.70 6.94 9.85
CA PRO A 289 -1.92 5.48 9.87
C PRO A 289 -2.78 4.91 8.73
N SER A 290 -3.27 5.74 7.81
CA SER A 290 -4.03 5.32 6.62
C SER A 290 -5.39 4.66 6.90
N ILE A 291 -5.81 4.52 8.16
CA ILE A 291 -7.11 3.93 8.53
C ILE A 291 -8.16 5.01 8.76
N GLY A 292 -9.30 4.89 8.09
CA GLY A 292 -10.40 5.84 8.26
C GLY A 292 -11.71 5.38 7.64
N HIS A 293 -12.77 6.12 7.92
CA HIS A 293 -14.05 5.99 7.21
C HIS A 293 -14.05 6.87 5.97
N ILE A 294 -14.93 6.54 5.03
CA ILE A 294 -15.21 7.39 3.87
C ILE A 294 -16.57 8.06 4.06
N ALA A 295 -16.61 9.38 3.89
CA ALA A 295 -17.86 10.14 3.87
C ALA A 295 -18.09 10.75 2.48
N ARG A 296 -19.35 10.87 2.05
CA ARG A 296 -19.70 11.62 0.84
C ARG A 296 -19.44 13.11 1.04
N ASN A 297 -18.90 13.79 0.02
CA ASN A 297 -18.56 15.22 0.07
C ASN A 297 -18.74 15.88 -1.29
N GLY A 298 -19.95 16.38 -1.56
CA GLY A 298 -20.30 16.92 -2.88
C GLY A 298 -20.19 15.83 -3.96
N ASP A 299 -19.46 16.13 -5.02
CA ASP A 299 -19.18 15.19 -6.12
C ASP A 299 -18.00 14.24 -5.82
N GLY A 300 -17.33 14.43 -4.67
CA GLY A 300 -16.25 13.58 -4.20
C GLY A 300 -16.55 12.94 -2.85
N PHE A 301 -15.48 12.63 -2.14
CA PHE A 301 -15.47 11.95 -0.86
C PHE A 301 -14.61 12.72 0.14
N ARG A 302 -14.64 12.27 1.39
CA ARG A 302 -13.79 12.76 2.46
C ARG A 302 -13.30 11.59 3.28
N PHE A 303 -11.99 11.46 3.40
CA PHE A 303 -11.37 10.55 4.35
C PHE A 303 -11.54 11.09 5.77
N VAL A 304 -12.12 10.27 6.63
CA VAL A 304 -12.32 10.58 8.05
C VAL A 304 -11.41 9.66 8.85
N PRO A 305 -10.19 10.11 9.20
CA PRO A 305 -9.22 9.26 9.88
C PRO A 305 -9.78 8.81 11.23
N VAL A 306 -9.45 7.58 11.62
CA VAL A 306 -9.76 7.10 12.97
C VAL A 306 -9.01 7.94 14.00
N LEU A 307 -9.58 8.07 15.20
CA LEU A 307 -8.90 8.73 16.30
C LEU A 307 -7.76 7.84 16.77
N TRP A 308 -6.59 8.44 16.97
CA TRP A 308 -5.45 7.76 17.57
C TRP A 308 -5.72 7.48 19.06
N ASP A 309 -5.62 6.22 19.47
CA ASP A 309 -6.00 5.75 20.81
C ASP A 309 -4.81 5.25 21.68
N TYR A 310 -3.57 5.62 21.33
CA TYR A 310 -2.34 5.17 22.01
C TYR A 310 -1.48 6.28 22.61
#